data_AF-A0A819VKF0-F1
#
_entry.id   AF-A0A819VKF0-F1
#
_cell.length_a   1.000
_cell.length_b   1.000
_cell.length_c   1.000
_cell.angle_alpha   90.00
_cell.angle_beta   90.00
_cell.angle_gamma   90.00
#
_symmetry.space_group_name_H-M   'P 1'
#
loop_
_entity.id
_entity.type
_entity.pdbx_description
1 polymer ?
#
loop_
_entity_poly.entity_id
_entity_poly.type
_entity_poly.pdbx_seq_one_letter_code
_entity_poly.pdbx_strand_id
1 'polypeptide(L)'
;MASGGLQGQVVFDQLKVQIGEENVYDLVKDRGPQKGLTENQHVRNLRIIACGGDGTVGWVLSALDTLQMQYMDFVSVGVIPLGTGNDMARFLGWGVGYRGEALAPVIQSLGRAETRLLDRWNIDIQATLNSGTASLKIPQPVFNNYLSFGADAQIIFFINSFD
;
A
#
# COMPACT_ATOMS: atom_id res chain seq x y z
N MET A 1 9.62 11.15 4.77
CA MET A 1 9.34 11.79 3.46
C MET A 1 10.40 11.37 2.47
N ALA A 2 10.02 10.62 1.43
CA ALA A 2 10.73 10.56 0.16
C ALA A 2 9.81 9.89 -0.88
N SER A 3 8.82 10.65 -1.35
CA SER A 3 8.09 10.33 -2.59
C SER A 3 8.54 11.34 -3.64
N GLY A 4 9.66 11.01 -4.30
CA GLY A 4 10.04 11.40 -5.67
C GLY A 4 10.04 12.86 -6.17
N GLY A 5 9.58 13.88 -5.43
CA GLY A 5 9.55 15.25 -5.99
C GLY A 5 8.76 16.31 -5.23
N LEU A 6 8.77 16.31 -3.88
CA LEU A 6 7.99 17.23 -3.01
C LEU A 6 6.45 17.14 -3.17
N GLN A 7 5.95 16.39 -4.14
CA GLN A 7 4.52 16.21 -4.39
C GLN A 7 3.79 15.56 -3.21
N GLY A 8 4.46 14.67 -2.46
CA GLY A 8 3.86 14.04 -1.29
C GLY A 8 3.39 15.03 -0.23
N GLN A 9 4.15 16.09 0.02
CA GLN A 9 3.75 17.11 1.01
C GLN A 9 2.60 17.97 0.47
N VAL A 10 2.66 18.36 -0.80
CA VAL A 10 1.57 19.12 -1.45
C VAL A 10 0.27 18.33 -1.43
N VAL A 11 0.31 17.04 -1.76
CA VAL A 11 -0.85 16.14 -1.73
C VAL A 11 -1.37 15.98 -0.31
N PHE A 12 -0.48 15.80 0.68
CA PHE A 12 -0.85 15.71 2.09
C PHE A 12 -1.59 16.96 2.58
N ASP A 13 -1.07 18.16 2.29
CA ASP A 13 -1.69 19.41 2.73
C ASP A 13 -3.04 19.65 2.03
N GLN A 14 -3.14 19.32 0.74
CA GLN A 14 -4.40 19.42 0.02
C GLN A 14 -5.44 18.40 0.51
N LEU A 15 -5.04 17.17 0.86
CA LEU A 15 -5.96 16.18 1.43
C LEU A 15 -6.57 16.68 2.74
N LYS A 16 -5.78 17.31 3.62
CA LYS A 16 -6.32 17.89 4.87
C LYS A 16 -7.42 18.90 4.61
N VAL A 17 -7.27 19.72 3.58
CA VAL A 17 -8.30 20.70 3.17
C VAL A 17 -9.54 20.02 2.61
N GLN A 18 -9.40 18.92 1.88
CA GLN A 18 -10.50 18.27 1.17
C GLN A 18 -11.31 17.30 2.04
N ILE A 19 -10.64 16.55 2.92
CA ILE A 19 -11.25 15.47 3.71
C ILE A 19 -11.12 15.66 5.22
N GLY A 20 -10.55 16.77 5.70
CA GLY A 20 -10.34 17.04 7.12
C GLY A 20 -8.98 16.55 7.61
N GLU A 21 -8.34 17.33 8.50
CA GLU A 21 -7.01 17.03 9.02
C GLU A 21 -6.98 15.75 9.86
N GLU A 22 -8.08 15.46 10.56
CA GLU A 22 -8.30 14.28 11.37
C GLU A 22 -8.34 12.99 10.54
N ASN A 23 -8.57 13.08 9.23
CA ASN A 23 -8.68 11.93 8.33
C ASN A 23 -7.41 11.69 7.52
N VAL A 24 -6.34 12.46 7.76
CA VAL A 24 -5.08 12.38 7.00
C VAL A 24 -3.92 12.03 7.92
N TYR A 25 -3.28 10.89 7.66
CA TYR A 25 -2.23 10.31 8.50
C TYR A 25 -0.91 10.23 7.75
N ASP A 26 0.21 10.54 8.43
CA ASP A 26 1.56 10.45 7.85
C ASP A 26 2.20 9.15 8.36
N LEU A 27 2.21 8.12 7.51
CA LEU A 27 2.70 6.79 7.89
C LEU A 27 4.14 6.79 8.39
N VAL A 28 4.98 7.75 7.98
CA VAL A 28 6.36 7.83 8.46
C VAL A 28 6.40 8.42 9.87
N LYS A 29 5.66 9.51 10.11
CA LYS A 29 5.62 10.16 11.44
C LYS A 29 4.85 9.32 12.46
N ASP A 30 3.72 8.75 12.04
CA ASP A 30 2.83 7.93 12.87
C ASP A 30 3.36 6.49 13.03
N ARG A 31 4.49 6.14 12.40
CA ARG A 31 5.12 4.81 12.43
C ARG A 31 4.21 3.68 11.93
N GLY A 32 3.40 4.00 10.92
CA GLY A 32 2.53 3.09 10.21
C GLY A 32 1.05 3.48 10.24
N PRO A 33 0.21 2.70 9.55
CA PRO A 33 -1.21 3.01 9.37
C PRO A 33 -2.09 2.65 10.58
N GLN A 34 -1.54 1.97 11.60
CA GLN A 34 -2.32 1.38 12.70
C GLN A 34 -3.15 2.41 13.45
N LYS A 35 -2.59 3.61 13.67
CA LYS A 35 -3.28 4.71 14.36
C LYS A 35 -4.57 5.08 13.63
N GLY A 36 -4.46 5.45 12.35
CA GLY A 36 -5.62 5.86 11.56
C GLY A 36 -6.63 4.74 11.37
N LEU A 37 -6.18 3.49 11.21
CA LEU A 37 -7.07 2.33 11.12
C LEU A 37 -7.83 2.09 12.43
N THR A 38 -7.17 2.18 13.59
CA THR A 38 -7.79 1.95 14.91
C THR A 38 -8.76 3.06 15.28
N GLU A 39 -8.43 4.31 14.97
CA GLU A 39 -9.30 5.47 15.21
C GLU A 39 -10.58 5.40 14.36
N ASN A 40 -10.47 4.90 13.12
CA ASN A 40 -11.59 4.83 12.17
C ASN A 40 -12.26 3.46 12.07
N GLN A 41 -11.94 2.51 12.96
CA GLN A 41 -12.46 1.14 12.91
C GLN A 41 -14.00 1.04 13.03
N HIS A 42 -14.63 2.10 13.55
CA HIS A 42 -16.08 2.19 13.74
C HIS A 42 -16.83 2.66 12.48
N VAL A 43 -16.11 3.15 11.47
CA VAL A 43 -16.68 3.68 10.22
C VAL A 43 -17.13 2.53 9.33
N ARG A 44 -18.42 2.49 8.98
CA ARG A 44 -18.95 1.52 8.00
C ARG A 44 -18.53 1.90 6.59
N ASN A 45 -18.24 0.92 5.75
CA ASN A 45 -17.80 1.11 4.36
C ASN A 45 -16.57 2.02 4.25
N LEU A 46 -15.59 1.83 5.14
CA LEU A 46 -14.38 2.65 5.21
C LEU A 46 -13.61 2.58 3.87
N ARG A 47 -13.44 3.73 3.23
CA ARG A 47 -12.63 3.88 2.03
C ARG A 47 -11.32 4.57 2.38
N ILE A 48 -10.21 3.86 2.19
CA ILE A 48 -8.86 4.33 2.47
C ILE A 48 -8.21 4.77 1.16
N ILE A 49 -7.52 5.90 1.18
CA ILE A 49 -6.70 6.36 0.06
C ILE A 49 -5.23 6.25 0.46
N ALA A 50 -4.52 5.30 -0.13
CA ALA A 50 -3.08 5.16 0.03
C ALA A 50 -2.36 6.10 -0.96
N CYS A 51 -1.64 7.10 -0.45
CA CYS A 51 -0.88 8.05 -1.25
C CYS A 51 0.61 7.67 -1.22
N GLY A 52 1.10 7.03 -2.28
CA GLY A 52 2.44 6.46 -2.30
C GLY A 52 2.68 5.53 -3.49
N GLY A 53 3.69 4.67 -3.38
CA GLY A 53 3.92 3.56 -4.30
C GLY A 53 3.39 2.22 -3.75
N ASP A 54 3.73 1.11 -4.41
CA ASP A 54 3.24 -0.22 -4.02
C ASP A 54 3.61 -0.62 -2.58
N GLY A 55 4.77 -0.19 -2.07
CA GLY A 55 5.19 -0.44 -0.68
C GLY A 55 4.28 0.24 0.35
N THR A 56 3.77 1.44 0.07
CA THR A 56 2.80 2.14 0.91
C THR A 56 1.47 1.40 0.95
N VAL A 57 0.99 0.96 -0.23
CA VAL A 57 -0.24 0.18 -0.34
C VAL A 57 -0.11 -1.14 0.41
N GLY A 58 1.02 -1.85 0.23
CA GLY A 58 1.33 -3.09 0.93
C GLY A 58 1.38 -2.94 2.45
N TRP A 59 1.91 -1.84 2.97
CA TRP A 59 1.92 -1.57 4.40
C TRP A 59 0.51 -1.38 4.98
N VAL A 60 -0.35 -0.61 4.29
CA VAL A 60 -1.77 -0.44 4.66
C VAL A 60 -2.48 -1.79 4.69
N LEU A 61 -2.34 -2.59 3.63
CA LEU A 61 -2.97 -3.91 3.53
C LEU A 61 -2.47 -4.87 4.62
N SER A 62 -1.17 -4.87 4.93
CA SER A 62 -0.60 -5.72 5.99
C SER A 62 -1.09 -5.34 7.38
N ALA A 63 -1.29 -4.04 7.63
CA ALA A 63 -1.84 -3.58 8.89
C ALA A 63 -3.32 -3.91 9.03
N LEU A 64 -4.10 -3.86 7.94
CA LEU A 64 -5.48 -4.35 7.93
C LEU A 64 -5.55 -5.83 8.32
N ASP A 65 -4.65 -6.67 7.80
CA ASP A 65 -4.57 -8.10 8.19
C ASP A 65 -4.28 -8.26 9.68
N THR A 66 -3.30 -7.49 10.18
CA THR A 66 -2.82 -7.60 11.57
C THR A 66 -3.90 -7.18 12.57
N LEU A 67 -4.64 -6.13 12.26
CA LEU A 67 -5.69 -5.62 13.13
C LEU A 67 -6.91 -6.55 13.17
N GLN A 68 -6.95 -7.59 12.31
CA GLN A 68 -8.09 -8.51 12.17
C GLN A 68 -9.41 -7.77 12.27
N MET A 69 -9.47 -6.59 11.61
CA MET A 69 -10.62 -5.69 11.62
C MET A 69 -11.85 -6.57 11.37
N GLN A 70 -12.67 -6.79 12.41
CA GLN A 70 -13.54 -7.97 12.57
C GLN A 70 -14.65 -8.10 11.50
N TYR A 71 -14.64 -7.22 10.50
CA TYR A 71 -15.59 -7.09 9.42
C TYR A 71 -14.86 -6.62 8.13
N MET A 72 -13.87 -7.42 7.68
CA MET A 72 -13.13 -7.22 6.41
C MET A 72 -14.04 -6.97 5.19
N ASP A 73 -15.32 -7.26 5.28
CA ASP A 73 -16.31 -7.08 4.20
C ASP A 73 -16.57 -5.61 3.81
N PHE A 74 -15.96 -4.62 4.49
CA PHE A 74 -16.32 -3.21 4.32
C PHE A 74 -15.15 -2.23 4.14
N VAL A 75 -13.91 -2.70 3.97
CA VAL A 75 -12.76 -1.81 3.75
C VAL A 75 -12.27 -1.91 2.31
N SER A 76 -12.18 -0.76 1.63
CA SER A 76 -11.58 -0.68 0.29
C SER A 76 -10.39 0.27 0.28
N VAL A 77 -9.33 -0.10 -0.43
CA VAL A 77 -8.14 0.74 -0.57
C VAL A 77 -8.03 1.21 -2.01
N GLY A 78 -8.06 2.53 -2.21
CA GLY A 78 -7.71 3.20 -3.46
C GLY A 78 -6.31 3.79 -3.39
N VAL A 79 -5.70 4.08 -4.56
CA VAL A 79 -4.30 4.52 -4.63
C VAL A 79 -4.20 5.86 -5.34
N ILE A 80 -3.50 6.81 -4.73
CA ILE A 80 -2.94 7.97 -5.44
C ILE A 80 -1.46 7.65 -5.69
N PRO A 81 -1.07 7.36 -6.94
CA PRO A 81 0.26 6.84 -7.25
C PRO A 81 1.32 7.95 -7.20
N LEU A 82 2.07 8.03 -6.10
CA LEU A 82 3.13 9.03 -5.90
C LEU A 82 4.55 8.45 -6.06
N GLY A 83 4.67 7.14 -6.26
CA GLY A 83 5.94 6.43 -6.40
C GLY A 83 6.41 6.29 -7.85
N THR A 84 7.54 5.60 -8.04
CA THR A 84 8.08 5.21 -9.35
C THR A 84 7.57 3.83 -9.79
N GLY A 85 7.42 2.90 -8.85
CA GLY A 85 6.74 1.60 -9.01
C GLY A 85 5.30 1.67 -8.50
N ASN A 86 4.36 1.96 -9.41
CA ASN A 86 2.92 2.06 -9.14
C ASN A 86 2.16 0.94 -9.85
N ASP A 87 2.62 -0.29 -9.74
CA ASP A 87 2.08 -1.41 -10.51
C ASP A 87 0.64 -1.73 -10.06
N MET A 88 0.35 -1.62 -8.76
CA MET A 88 -1.01 -1.77 -8.25
C MET A 88 -1.93 -0.68 -8.81
N ALA A 89 -1.47 0.57 -8.87
CA ALA A 89 -2.27 1.66 -9.41
C ALA A 89 -2.56 1.46 -10.90
N ARG A 90 -1.59 0.98 -11.69
CA ARG A 90 -1.78 0.66 -13.12
C ARG A 90 -2.77 -0.47 -13.30
N PHE A 91 -2.63 -1.55 -12.53
CA PHE A 91 -3.51 -2.71 -12.60
C PHE A 91 -4.96 -2.35 -12.22
N LEU A 92 -5.14 -1.52 -11.19
CA LEU A 92 -6.46 -1.07 -10.72
C LEU A 92 -7.05 0.08 -11.55
N GLY A 93 -6.33 0.59 -12.55
CA GLY A 93 -6.80 1.66 -13.43
C GLY A 93 -6.69 3.08 -12.86
N TRP A 94 -5.94 3.29 -11.77
CA TRP A 94 -5.65 4.61 -11.19
C TRP A 94 -4.57 5.39 -11.94
N GLY A 95 -3.96 4.77 -12.93
CA GLY A 95 -2.99 5.39 -13.82
C GLY A 95 -1.54 5.16 -13.41
N VAL A 96 -0.63 5.79 -14.14
CA VAL A 96 0.82 5.52 -14.06
C VAL A 96 1.55 6.30 -12.95
N GLY A 97 0.91 7.34 -12.43
CA GLY A 97 1.51 8.31 -11.52
C GLY A 97 0.68 9.59 -11.48
N TYR A 98 0.65 10.24 -10.32
CA TYR A 98 0.05 11.56 -10.11
C TYR A 98 0.87 12.63 -10.83
N ARG A 99 0.20 13.54 -11.55
CA ARG A 99 0.86 14.56 -12.38
C ARG A 99 0.55 15.99 -11.93
N GLY A 100 0.03 16.16 -10.72
CA GLY A 100 -0.33 17.47 -10.19
C GLY A 100 -1.72 17.95 -10.60
N GLU A 101 -2.57 17.08 -11.13
CA GLU A 101 -3.99 17.36 -11.35
C GLU A 101 -4.71 17.72 -10.04
N ALA A 102 -5.85 18.43 -10.13
CA ALA A 102 -6.61 18.79 -8.93
C ALA A 102 -7.07 17.54 -8.17
N LEU A 103 -6.83 17.49 -6.84
CA LEU A 103 -7.17 16.32 -6.04
C LEU A 103 -8.67 16.14 -5.81
N ALA A 104 -9.46 17.20 -5.77
CA ALA A 104 -10.90 17.10 -5.52
C ALA A 104 -11.63 16.10 -6.46
N PRO A 105 -11.47 16.17 -7.80
CA PRO A 105 -12.06 15.17 -8.69
C PRO A 105 -11.46 13.77 -8.52
N VAL A 106 -10.18 13.65 -8.18
CA VAL A 106 -9.52 12.35 -7.92
C VAL A 106 -10.11 11.69 -6.68
N ILE A 107 -10.25 12.43 -5.57
CA ILE A 107 -10.87 11.97 -4.33
C ILE A 107 -12.32 11.59 -4.56
N GLN A 108 -13.07 12.39 -5.31
CA GLN A 108 -14.47 12.08 -5.64
C GLN A 108 -14.59 10.81 -6.49
N SER A 109 -13.67 10.60 -7.43
CA SER A 109 -13.59 9.38 -8.24
C SER A 109 -13.30 8.16 -7.35
N LEU A 110 -12.28 8.23 -6.49
CA LEU A 110 -11.95 7.19 -5.51
C LEU A 110 -13.12 6.88 -4.55
N GLY A 111 -13.84 7.91 -4.11
CA GLY A 111 -15.01 7.78 -3.25
C GLY A 111 -16.22 7.12 -3.92
N ARG A 112 -16.29 7.11 -5.25
CA ARG A 112 -17.40 6.52 -6.03
C ARG A 112 -17.02 5.27 -6.81
N ALA A 113 -15.74 4.93 -6.86
CA ALA A 113 -15.26 3.82 -7.65
C ALA A 113 -15.84 2.48 -7.17
N GLU A 114 -15.98 1.58 -8.15
CA GLU A 114 -16.32 0.19 -7.93
C GLU A 114 -15.20 -0.49 -7.13
N THR A 115 -15.59 -1.27 -6.13
CA THR A 115 -14.65 -2.06 -5.33
C THR A 115 -14.48 -3.43 -5.94
N ARG A 116 -13.23 -3.90 -6.03
CA ARG A 116 -12.90 -5.24 -6.50
C ARG A 116 -12.11 -5.98 -5.44
N LEU A 117 -12.32 -7.28 -5.36
CA LEU A 117 -11.54 -8.15 -4.50
C LEU A 117 -10.11 -8.23 -5.04
N LEU A 118 -9.15 -8.17 -4.12
CA LEU A 118 -7.73 -8.32 -4.42
C LEU A 118 -7.26 -9.65 -3.83
N ASP A 119 -6.79 -10.55 -4.70
CA ASP A 119 -6.12 -11.76 -4.26
C ASP A 119 -4.74 -11.42 -3.71
N ARG A 120 -4.43 -11.97 -2.54
CA ARG A 120 -3.14 -11.74 -1.85
C ARG A 120 -2.51 -13.07 -1.53
N TRP A 121 -1.24 -13.22 -1.87
CA TRP A 121 -0.53 -14.50 -1.75
C TRP A 121 0.31 -14.53 -0.50
N ASN A 122 0.16 -15.58 0.31
CA ASN A 122 1.01 -15.86 1.47
C ASN A 122 1.97 -17.01 1.11
N ILE A 123 3.27 -16.77 1.26
CA ILE A 123 4.32 -17.70 0.87
C ILE A 123 5.01 -18.26 2.11
N ASP A 124 5.08 -19.59 2.18
CA ASP A 124 5.92 -20.33 3.13
C ASP A 124 7.12 -20.91 2.38
N ILE A 125 8.33 -20.67 2.91
CA ILE A 125 9.56 -21.22 2.33
C ILE A 125 10.13 -22.25 3.30
N GLN A 126 10.40 -23.44 2.78
CA GLN A 126 10.97 -24.55 3.52
C GLN A 126 12.28 -24.98 2.86
N ALA A 127 13.36 -25.00 3.65
CA ALA A 127 14.63 -25.58 3.26
C ALA A 127 14.63 -27.08 3.54
N THR A 128 14.94 -27.88 2.51
CA THR A 128 15.17 -29.31 2.69
C THR A 128 16.65 -29.54 2.99
N LEU A 129 16.94 -30.04 4.18
CA LEU A 129 18.28 -30.37 4.64
C LEU A 129 18.40 -31.89 4.81
N ASN A 130 19.64 -32.39 4.83
CA ASN A 130 19.91 -33.81 5.08
C ASN A 130 19.38 -34.28 6.46
N SER A 131 19.18 -33.36 7.40
CA SER A 131 18.63 -33.59 8.74
C SER A 131 17.12 -33.36 8.86
N GLY A 132 16.41 -33.06 7.76
CA GLY A 132 14.97 -32.78 7.73
C GLY A 132 14.62 -31.44 7.09
N THR A 133 13.38 -31.00 7.24
CA THR A 133 12.88 -29.73 6.70
C THR A 133 12.95 -28.60 7.74
N ALA A 134 13.47 -27.44 7.36
CA ALA A 134 13.50 -26.24 8.19
C ALA A 134 12.70 -25.11 7.53
N SER A 135 11.70 -24.55 8.21
CA SER A 135 10.97 -23.36 7.72
C SER A 135 11.86 -22.13 7.84
N LEU A 136 11.92 -21.34 6.77
CA LEU A 136 12.64 -20.07 6.72
C LEU A 136 11.66 -18.93 6.96
N LYS A 137 11.88 -18.17 8.03
CA LYS A 137 11.06 -16.99 8.32
C LYS A 137 11.43 -15.85 7.36
N ILE A 138 10.45 -15.43 6.57
CA ILE A 138 10.56 -14.27 5.68
C ILE A 138 9.96 -13.06 6.40
N PRO A 139 10.60 -11.88 6.38
CA PRO A 139 10.06 -10.68 7.02
C PRO A 139 8.67 -10.25 6.54
N GLN A 140 8.37 -10.45 5.25
CA GLN A 140 7.06 -10.21 4.64
C GLN A 140 6.69 -11.39 3.74
N PRO A 141 5.87 -12.34 4.21
CA PRO A 141 5.45 -13.49 3.42
C PRO A 141 4.24 -13.20 2.51
N VAL A 142 3.61 -12.02 2.67
CA VAL A 142 2.43 -11.63 1.88
C VAL A 142 2.80 -10.70 0.74
N PHE A 143 2.38 -11.05 -0.47
CA PHE A 143 2.65 -10.31 -1.70
C PHE A 143 1.35 -9.97 -2.43
N ASN A 144 1.33 -8.80 -3.08
CA ASN A 144 0.15 -8.27 -3.79
C ASN A 144 0.33 -8.20 -5.32
N ASN A 145 1.56 -8.29 -5.82
CA ASN A 145 1.89 -8.12 -7.24
C ASN A 145 2.55 -9.38 -7.81
N TYR A 146 3.84 -9.54 -7.57
CA TYR A 146 4.62 -10.66 -8.08
C TYR A 146 5.75 -11.04 -7.11
N LEU A 147 6.22 -12.27 -7.26
CA LEU A 147 7.41 -12.82 -6.62
C LEU A 147 8.29 -13.40 -7.74
N SER A 148 9.58 -13.12 -7.73
CA SER A 148 10.54 -13.70 -8.68
C SER A 148 11.73 -14.36 -7.99
N PHE A 149 12.34 -15.32 -8.70
CA PHE A 149 13.53 -16.05 -8.26
C PHE A 149 14.58 -16.07 -9.39
N GLY A 150 15.86 -16.21 -9.04
CA GLY A 150 16.94 -16.35 -10.01
C GLY A 150 17.42 -15.01 -10.58
N ALA A 151 17.77 -14.99 -11.87
CA ALA A 151 18.45 -13.86 -12.51
C ALA A 151 17.67 -12.53 -12.43
N ASP A 152 16.34 -12.59 -12.54
CA ASP A 152 15.46 -11.43 -12.40
C ASP A 152 15.57 -10.78 -11.01
N ALA A 153 15.47 -11.60 -9.95
CA ALA A 153 15.65 -11.14 -8.57
C ALA A 153 17.06 -10.60 -8.30
N GLN A 154 18.08 -11.21 -8.93
CA GLN A 154 19.47 -10.75 -8.81
C GLN A 154 19.68 -9.38 -9.46
N ILE A 155 19.05 -9.12 -10.60
CA ILE A 155 19.10 -7.80 -11.27
C ILE A 155 18.44 -6.74 -10.39
N ILE A 156 17.25 -7.02 -9.84
CA ILE A 156 16.55 -6.08 -8.94
C ILE A 156 17.36 -5.81 -7.67
N PHE A 157 17.97 -6.84 -7.07
CA PHE A 157 18.85 -6.67 -5.91
C PHE A 157 20.04 -5.77 -6.24
N PHE A 158 20.68 -6.01 -7.39
CA PHE A 158 21.83 -5.22 -7.82
C PHE A 158 21.47 -3.75 -8.05
N ILE A 159 20.34 -3.45 -8.69
CA ILE A 159 19.87 -2.08 -8.94
C ILE A 159 19.65 -1.32 -7.63
N ASN A 160 19.01 -1.93 -6.63
CA ASN A 160 18.73 -1.30 -5.34
C ASN A 160 19.95 -1.21 -4.40
N SER A 161 21.10 -1.79 -4.77
CA SER A 161 22.33 -1.76 -3.96
C SER A 161 23.21 -0.53 -4.23
N PHE A 162 22.80 0.35 -5.15
CA PHE A 162 23.54 1.56 -5.55
C PHE A 162 22.83 2.88 -5.19
N ASP A 163 21.72 2.83 -4.46
CA ASP A 163 21.04 3.98 -3.84
C ASP A 163 21.30 4.02 -2.32
#